data_AF-A0A061EEI3-F1
#
_entry.id   AF-A0A061EEI3-F1
#
_cell.length_a   1.000
_cell.length_b   1.000
_cell.length_c   1.000
_cell.angle_alpha   90.00
_cell.angle_beta   90.00
_cell.angle_gamma   90.00
#
_symmetry.space_group_name_H-M   'P 1'
#
loop_
_entity.id
_entity.type
_entity.pdbx_description
1 polymer ?
#
loop_
_entity_poly.entity_id
_entity_poly.type
_entity_poly.pdbx_seq_one_letter_code
_entity_poly.pdbx_strand_id
1 'polypeptide(L)'
;MGEDRGALLVRVDDSEERFGNLSSVYKPRSAYRFCESEWPDYKRKEEWVTRLRRLMSIEVTWRAPWMPRMQVMYKCGDKPWVPLMGPWGAISYAPIMVRRQFGSEQFVPMTHQLDQLEFTYGEPETLKRIEEIAQDWKKTCRVDQGRVTDEVTTGYHTWHDQRVKNVIHPPKNPSKHPVNPEPQDVLLESELTRKRLEKEMMNMKRRHEDELEEVKKETARKVRVALKERDEWQSKFEEVSVANSSLLARIQELQSANNALQHEVQRKEQTIQELKNDYDMLETAMEGYKAQYEAVRQEYFQMRERNNSCAQSLQRKEAEMQWILRQMREVAFRARVMADKTEELRREILPKDELSERLISHLKMVRDQYDKVGFSF
;
A
#
# COMPACT_ATOMS: atom_id res chain seq x y z
N MET A 1 -39.34 -29.66 15.38
CA MET A 1 -40.36 -29.92 14.35
C MET A 1 -40.52 -28.62 13.56
N GLY A 2 -39.83 -28.35 12.46
CA GLY A 2 -39.28 -29.26 11.47
C GLY A 2 -40.25 -29.38 10.28
N GLU A 3 -40.51 -28.28 9.58
CA GLU A 3 -41.06 -28.30 8.21
C GLU A 3 -40.26 -27.33 7.36
N ASP A 4 -39.08 -27.81 7.00
CA ASP A 4 -38.21 -27.24 5.98
C ASP A 4 -38.75 -27.73 4.64
N ARG A 5 -39.61 -26.95 3.98
CA ARG A 5 -40.00 -27.20 2.58
C ARG A 5 -38.88 -26.69 1.69
N GLY A 6 -37.79 -27.45 1.69
CA GLY A 6 -36.69 -27.29 0.76
C GLY A 6 -37.19 -27.42 -0.66
N ALA A 7 -37.32 -26.29 -1.35
CA ALA A 7 -37.36 -26.25 -2.79
C ALA A 7 -36.08 -26.93 -3.29
N LEU A 8 -36.22 -28.12 -3.87
CA LEU A 8 -35.17 -28.78 -4.66
C LEU A 8 -34.90 -27.92 -5.89
N LEU A 9 -34.10 -26.87 -5.71
CA LEU A 9 -33.35 -26.24 -6.77
C LEU A 9 -32.32 -27.28 -7.21
N VAL A 10 -32.69 -28.09 -8.19
CA VAL A 10 -31.71 -28.79 -9.01
C VAL A 10 -30.92 -27.68 -9.70
N ARG A 11 -29.72 -27.42 -9.20
CA ARG A 11 -28.70 -26.64 -9.90
C ARG A 11 -28.54 -27.27 -11.28
N VAL A 12 -29.08 -26.60 -12.29
CA VAL A 12 -28.67 -26.78 -13.68
C VAL A 12 -27.28 -26.14 -13.75
N ASP A 13 -26.27 -26.90 -13.36
CA ASP A 13 -24.87 -26.50 -13.56
C ASP A 13 -24.62 -26.31 -15.07
N ASP A 14 -24.15 -25.12 -15.42
CA ASP A 14 -23.29 -24.74 -16.55
C ASP A 14 -23.62 -25.29 -17.96
N SER A 15 -24.90 -25.44 -18.27
CA SER A 15 -25.35 -25.75 -19.65
C SER A 15 -26.10 -24.58 -20.32
N GLU A 16 -26.64 -23.62 -19.57
CA GLU A 16 -27.30 -22.43 -20.16
C GLU A 16 -26.31 -21.48 -20.86
N GLU A 17 -25.06 -21.38 -20.39
CA GLU A 17 -24.02 -20.58 -21.08
C GLU A 17 -23.61 -21.15 -22.45
N ARG A 18 -23.94 -22.42 -22.75
CA ARG A 18 -23.71 -23.01 -24.09
C ARG A 18 -24.92 -22.99 -25.00
N PHE A 19 -26.15 -23.00 -24.48
CA PHE A 19 -27.34 -22.93 -25.32
C PHE A 19 -27.73 -21.49 -25.71
N GLY A 20 -27.41 -20.49 -24.89
CA GLY A 20 -27.61 -19.06 -25.22
C GLY A 20 -26.76 -18.57 -26.40
N ASN A 21 -25.68 -19.28 -26.74
CA ASN A 21 -24.76 -18.92 -27.83
C ASN A 21 -25.00 -19.68 -29.15
N LEU A 22 -25.95 -20.63 -29.20
CA LEU A 22 -26.20 -21.39 -30.45
C LEU A 22 -27.31 -20.80 -31.33
N SER A 23 -28.18 -19.93 -30.79
CA SER A 23 -29.23 -19.25 -31.58
C SER A 23 -28.73 -17.98 -32.30
N SER A 24 -27.68 -17.31 -31.78
CA SER A 24 -27.18 -16.05 -32.34
C SER A 24 -25.89 -16.15 -33.15
N VAL A 25 -25.09 -17.23 -33.04
CA VAL A 25 -23.72 -17.25 -33.62
C VAL A 25 -23.60 -18.06 -34.92
N TYR A 26 -24.57 -18.90 -35.31
CA TYR A 26 -24.56 -19.56 -36.62
C TYR A 26 -25.95 -19.60 -37.26
N LYS A 27 -26.31 -18.52 -37.97
CA LYS A 27 -27.25 -18.64 -39.09
C LYS A 27 -26.45 -18.61 -40.39
N PRO A 28 -26.21 -19.77 -41.03
CA PRO A 28 -25.46 -19.80 -42.28
C PRO A 28 -26.17 -18.94 -43.32
N ARG A 29 -25.44 -18.03 -43.99
CA ARG A 29 -25.96 -17.24 -45.14
C ARG A 29 -26.66 -18.09 -46.20
N SER A 30 -26.32 -19.37 -46.30
CA SER A 30 -26.94 -20.36 -47.20
C SER A 30 -28.35 -20.81 -46.78
N ALA A 31 -28.72 -20.75 -45.50
CA ALA A 31 -30.09 -21.03 -45.05
C ALA A 31 -31.05 -19.89 -45.44
N TYR A 32 -30.59 -18.63 -45.33
CA TYR A 32 -31.34 -17.46 -45.79
C TYR A 32 -31.67 -17.52 -47.28
N ARG A 33 -30.67 -17.82 -48.14
CA ARG A 33 -30.90 -17.95 -49.60
C ARG A 33 -31.88 -19.06 -49.96
N PHE A 34 -31.92 -20.16 -49.21
CA PHE A 34 -32.86 -21.25 -49.44
C PHE A 34 -34.30 -20.86 -49.04
N CYS A 35 -34.46 -20.19 -47.90
CA CYS A 35 -35.76 -19.67 -47.46
C CYS A 35 -36.28 -18.54 -48.35
N GLU A 36 -35.39 -17.76 -48.99
CA GLU A 36 -35.71 -16.70 -49.95
C GLU A 36 -35.85 -17.21 -51.39
N SER A 37 -35.63 -18.51 -51.65
CA SER A 37 -35.82 -19.08 -52.98
C SER A 37 -37.29 -19.06 -53.36
N GLU A 38 -37.59 -18.75 -54.63
CA GLU A 38 -38.95 -18.87 -55.16
C GLU A 38 -39.35 -20.35 -55.21
N TRP A 39 -40.11 -20.78 -54.20
CA TRP A 39 -40.75 -22.08 -54.19
C TRP A 39 -41.95 -22.04 -55.12
N PRO A 40 -42.16 -23.05 -55.97
CA PRO A 40 -43.38 -23.11 -56.76
C PRO A 40 -44.60 -23.12 -55.82
N ASP A 41 -45.66 -22.39 -56.19
CA ASP A 41 -46.89 -22.22 -55.41
C ASP A 41 -47.78 -23.48 -55.46
N TYR A 42 -47.19 -24.64 -55.14
CA TYR A 42 -47.88 -25.93 -55.06
C TYR A 42 -48.71 -25.95 -53.77
N LYS A 43 -50.00 -25.66 -53.89
CA LYS A 43 -50.93 -25.54 -52.74
C LYS A 43 -51.53 -26.89 -52.32
N ARG A 44 -51.43 -27.92 -53.17
CA ARG A 44 -52.09 -29.22 -52.94
C ARG A 44 -51.10 -30.36 -52.81
N LYS A 45 -51.43 -31.33 -51.94
CA LYS A 45 -50.59 -32.51 -51.65
C LYS A 45 -50.27 -33.31 -52.90
N GLU A 46 -51.22 -33.43 -53.83
CA GLU A 46 -51.13 -34.23 -55.04
C GLU A 46 -50.07 -33.68 -56.01
N GLU A 47 -49.92 -32.35 -56.07
CA GLU A 47 -48.93 -31.65 -56.90
C GLU A 47 -47.51 -31.94 -56.40
N TRP A 48 -47.30 -31.84 -55.07
CA TRP A 48 -46.05 -32.22 -54.43
C TRP A 48 -45.70 -33.69 -54.64
N VAL A 49 -46.66 -34.60 -54.44
CA VAL A 49 -46.46 -36.03 -54.66
C VAL A 49 -46.08 -36.32 -56.11
N THR A 50 -46.70 -35.65 -57.07
CA THR A 50 -46.40 -35.82 -58.51
C THR A 50 -45.01 -35.29 -58.85
N ARG A 51 -44.60 -34.14 -58.30
CA ARG A 51 -43.27 -33.56 -58.50
C ARG A 51 -42.18 -34.45 -57.92
N LEU A 52 -42.34 -34.91 -56.67
CA LEU A 52 -41.34 -35.73 -55.98
C LEU A 52 -41.14 -37.09 -56.67
N ARG A 53 -42.21 -37.69 -57.19
CA ARG A 53 -42.12 -38.96 -57.96
C ARG A 53 -41.34 -38.84 -59.27
N ARG A 54 -41.24 -37.64 -59.85
CA ARG A 54 -40.56 -37.40 -61.12
C ARG A 54 -39.09 -36.99 -60.95
N LEU A 55 -38.63 -36.78 -59.72
CA LEU A 55 -37.25 -36.40 -59.46
C LEU A 55 -36.29 -37.52 -59.83
N MET A 56 -35.28 -37.18 -60.63
CA MET A 56 -34.15 -38.05 -60.92
C MET A 56 -33.09 -37.93 -59.81
N SER A 57 -32.27 -38.97 -59.61
CA SER A 57 -31.23 -38.95 -58.58
C SER A 57 -30.24 -37.77 -58.73
N ILE A 58 -30.04 -37.26 -59.94
CA ILE A 58 -29.18 -36.10 -60.22
C ILE A 58 -29.80 -34.77 -59.80
N GLU A 59 -31.13 -34.69 -59.68
CA GLU A 59 -31.86 -33.50 -59.22
C GLU A 59 -31.95 -33.43 -57.70
N VAL A 60 -31.59 -34.51 -56.99
CA VAL A 60 -31.67 -34.60 -55.53
C VAL A 60 -30.29 -34.35 -54.94
N THR A 61 -30.14 -33.21 -54.26
CA THR A 61 -28.98 -32.98 -53.40
C THR A 61 -29.31 -33.46 -52.00
N TRP A 62 -28.66 -34.54 -51.56
CA TRP A 62 -28.91 -35.11 -50.24
C TRP A 62 -28.39 -34.23 -49.10
N ARG A 63 -27.24 -33.58 -49.31
CA ARG A 63 -26.60 -32.74 -48.30
C ARG A 63 -27.22 -31.33 -48.29
N ALA A 64 -27.66 -30.88 -47.13
CA ALA A 64 -28.06 -29.49 -46.93
C ALA A 64 -26.83 -28.56 -47.06
N PRO A 65 -26.79 -27.61 -48.03
CA PRO A 65 -25.63 -26.75 -48.26
C PRO A 65 -25.25 -25.85 -47.09
N TRP A 66 -26.18 -25.62 -46.17
CA TRP A 66 -26.00 -24.82 -44.96
C TRP A 66 -25.58 -25.63 -43.73
N MET A 67 -25.60 -26.96 -43.78
CA MET A 67 -25.27 -27.78 -42.62
C MET A 67 -23.74 -27.85 -42.45
N PRO A 68 -23.20 -27.36 -41.31
CA PRO A 68 -21.77 -27.45 -41.01
C PRO A 68 -21.35 -28.92 -40.83
N ARG A 69 -20.04 -29.19 -40.96
CA ARG A 69 -19.48 -30.50 -40.61
C ARG A 69 -19.47 -30.63 -39.08
N MET A 70 -20.29 -31.52 -38.54
CA MET A 70 -20.42 -31.72 -37.10
C MET A 70 -20.63 -33.19 -36.79
N GLN A 71 -20.09 -33.65 -35.67
CA GLN A 71 -20.29 -35.02 -35.23
C GLN A 71 -21.79 -35.28 -35.05
N VAL A 72 -22.29 -36.32 -35.71
CA VAL A 72 -23.71 -36.65 -35.69
C VAL A 72 -23.97 -37.59 -34.52
N MET A 73 -24.91 -37.21 -33.67
CA MET A 73 -25.43 -38.12 -32.64
C MET A 73 -26.17 -39.25 -33.34
N TYR A 74 -25.87 -40.50 -32.99
CA TYR A 74 -26.48 -41.67 -33.65
C TYR A 74 -27.10 -42.68 -32.69
N LYS A 75 -26.75 -42.59 -31.39
CA LYS A 75 -27.22 -43.49 -30.33
C LYS A 75 -27.30 -42.75 -29.00
N CYS A 76 -28.29 -43.10 -28.19
CA CYS A 76 -28.45 -42.65 -26.80
C CYS A 76 -28.56 -43.86 -25.86
N GLY A 77 -27.80 -43.86 -24.76
CA GLY A 77 -27.76 -44.99 -23.84
C GLY A 77 -27.32 -46.27 -24.55
N ASP A 78 -28.12 -47.34 -24.42
CA ASP A 78 -27.92 -48.60 -25.13
C ASP A 78 -28.69 -48.70 -26.46
N LYS A 79 -29.58 -47.74 -26.74
CA LYS A 79 -30.50 -47.74 -27.88
C LYS A 79 -29.80 -47.37 -29.19
N PRO A 80 -30.02 -48.08 -30.31
CA PRO A 80 -29.40 -47.77 -31.60
C PRO A 80 -30.03 -46.55 -32.31
N TRP A 81 -30.82 -45.76 -31.60
CA TRP A 81 -31.57 -44.59 -32.10
C TRP A 81 -31.64 -43.50 -31.01
N VAL A 82 -32.11 -42.32 -31.39
CA VAL A 82 -32.22 -41.10 -30.57
C VAL A 82 -33.70 -40.77 -30.35
N PRO A 83 -34.17 -40.66 -29.09
CA PRO A 83 -35.52 -40.19 -28.80
C PRO A 83 -35.67 -38.70 -29.11
N LEU A 84 -36.72 -38.33 -29.85
CA LEU A 84 -37.10 -36.94 -30.13
C LEU A 84 -38.39 -36.59 -29.41
N MET A 85 -38.35 -35.57 -28.56
CA MET A 85 -39.51 -35.06 -27.84
C MET A 85 -40.18 -33.97 -28.66
N GLY A 86 -41.44 -34.19 -29.02
CA GLY A 86 -42.31 -33.23 -29.70
C GLY A 86 -43.37 -32.63 -28.76
N PRO A 87 -44.18 -31.68 -29.26
CA PRO A 87 -45.28 -31.08 -28.49
C PRO A 87 -46.38 -32.07 -28.07
N TRP A 88 -46.50 -33.21 -28.77
CA TRP A 88 -47.58 -34.19 -28.59
C TRP A 88 -47.11 -35.53 -28.00
N GLY A 89 -45.81 -35.73 -27.82
CA GLY A 89 -45.26 -37.02 -27.42
C GLY A 89 -43.78 -37.18 -27.78
N ALA A 90 -43.31 -38.42 -27.84
CA ALA A 90 -41.93 -38.74 -28.25
C ALA A 90 -41.92 -39.79 -29.36
N ILE A 91 -40.93 -39.69 -30.26
CA ILE A 91 -40.68 -40.66 -31.34
C ILE A 91 -39.23 -41.12 -31.35
N SER A 92 -38.99 -42.33 -31.84
CA SER A 92 -37.65 -42.86 -32.10
C SER A 92 -37.14 -42.39 -33.44
N TYR A 93 -35.96 -41.76 -33.46
CA TYR A 93 -35.30 -41.36 -34.69
C TYR A 93 -33.95 -42.03 -34.82
N ALA A 94 -33.65 -42.63 -35.98
CA ALA A 94 -32.35 -43.24 -36.25
C ALA A 94 -31.56 -42.37 -37.25
N PRO A 95 -30.69 -41.45 -36.78
CA PRO A 95 -29.88 -40.58 -37.64
C PRO A 95 -29.02 -41.34 -38.67
N ILE A 96 -28.66 -42.59 -38.36
CA ILE A 96 -27.90 -43.49 -39.23
C ILE A 96 -28.64 -43.87 -40.52
N MET A 97 -29.96 -43.66 -40.59
CA MET A 97 -30.75 -43.89 -41.79
C MET A 97 -30.58 -42.80 -42.85
N VAL A 98 -30.03 -41.63 -42.49
CA VAL A 98 -29.95 -40.45 -43.37
C VAL A 98 -28.53 -39.89 -43.48
N ARG A 99 -27.50 -40.76 -43.45
CA ARG A 99 -26.08 -40.34 -43.46
C ARG A 99 -25.70 -39.46 -44.66
N ARG A 100 -26.35 -39.67 -45.81
CA ARG A 100 -26.14 -38.83 -47.02
C ARG A 100 -26.48 -37.36 -46.79
N GLN A 101 -27.43 -37.07 -45.90
CA GLN A 101 -27.78 -35.68 -45.54
C GLN A 101 -26.65 -34.95 -44.81
N PHE A 102 -25.83 -35.72 -44.09
CA PHE A 102 -24.62 -35.24 -43.43
C PHE A 102 -23.39 -35.29 -44.35
N GLY A 103 -23.55 -35.74 -45.60
CA GLY A 103 -22.47 -35.86 -46.58
C GLY A 103 -21.53 -37.05 -46.35
N SER A 104 -22.03 -38.12 -45.74
CA SER A 104 -21.27 -39.37 -45.51
C SER A 104 -21.86 -40.54 -46.29
N GLU A 105 -21.01 -41.53 -46.59
CA GLU A 105 -21.41 -42.76 -47.29
C GLU A 105 -22.59 -43.48 -46.62
N GLN A 106 -23.58 -43.94 -47.38
CA GLN A 106 -24.69 -44.72 -46.80
C GLN A 106 -24.40 -46.22 -46.82
N PHE A 107 -24.61 -46.85 -45.67
CA PHE A 107 -24.62 -48.32 -45.52
C PHE A 107 -25.95 -48.81 -44.96
N VAL A 108 -26.14 -50.13 -44.91
CA VAL A 108 -27.35 -50.77 -44.39
C VAL A 108 -27.56 -50.35 -42.93
N PRO A 109 -28.59 -49.54 -42.61
CA PRO A 109 -28.75 -49.01 -41.27
C PRO A 109 -29.20 -50.12 -40.31
N MET A 110 -28.72 -50.02 -39.08
CA MET A 110 -29.18 -50.85 -37.98
C MET A 110 -30.51 -50.29 -37.46
N THR A 111 -31.63 -50.92 -37.82
CA THR A 111 -32.99 -50.44 -37.48
C THR A 111 -33.73 -51.37 -36.51
N HIS A 112 -33.03 -52.23 -35.79
CA HIS A 112 -33.67 -53.04 -34.75
C HIS A 112 -34.25 -52.11 -33.68
N GLN A 113 -35.44 -52.45 -33.16
CA GLN A 113 -36.07 -51.77 -32.03
C GLN A 113 -36.49 -50.31 -32.28
N LEU A 114 -36.56 -49.85 -33.54
CA LEU A 114 -36.97 -48.47 -33.86
C LEU A 114 -38.46 -48.20 -33.55
N ASP A 115 -39.28 -49.24 -33.49
CA ASP A 115 -40.71 -49.22 -33.18
C ASP A 115 -41.01 -49.14 -31.67
N GLN A 116 -39.98 -49.13 -30.81
CA GLN A 116 -40.17 -49.30 -29.37
C GLN A 116 -40.56 -48.01 -28.61
N LEU A 117 -40.27 -46.83 -29.14
CA LEU A 117 -40.56 -45.57 -28.46
C LEU A 117 -41.33 -44.63 -29.39
N GLU A 118 -42.64 -44.87 -29.44
CA GLU A 118 -43.66 -43.93 -29.89
C GLU A 118 -44.71 -43.83 -28.78
N PHE A 119 -44.89 -42.64 -28.19
CA PHE A 119 -45.94 -42.42 -27.19
C PHE A 119 -46.42 -40.97 -27.18
N THR A 120 -47.66 -40.77 -26.75
CA THR A 120 -48.30 -39.45 -26.59
C THR A 120 -48.35 -39.03 -25.14
N TYR A 121 -48.29 -37.73 -24.86
CA TYR A 121 -48.45 -37.23 -23.49
C TYR A 121 -49.86 -37.53 -22.96
N GLY A 122 -49.95 -37.94 -21.69
CA GLY A 122 -51.22 -38.23 -21.01
C GLY A 122 -51.44 -39.70 -20.66
N GLU A 123 -50.60 -40.61 -21.17
CA GLU A 123 -50.60 -42.01 -20.77
C GLU A 123 -50.04 -42.19 -19.34
N PRO A 124 -50.53 -43.15 -18.53
CA PRO A 124 -50.14 -43.33 -17.12
C PRO A 124 -48.63 -43.49 -16.86
N GLU A 125 -47.88 -43.92 -17.88
CA GLU A 125 -46.43 -44.18 -17.81
C GLU A 125 -45.58 -43.03 -18.40
N THR A 126 -46.20 -41.93 -18.82
CA THR A 126 -45.54 -40.82 -19.54
C THR A 126 -44.32 -40.29 -18.79
N LEU A 127 -44.44 -40.01 -17.48
CA LEU A 127 -43.35 -39.44 -16.69
C LEU A 127 -42.15 -40.39 -16.59
N LYS A 128 -42.39 -41.69 -16.40
CA LYS A 128 -41.34 -42.71 -16.36
C LYS A 128 -40.59 -42.79 -17.70
N ARG A 129 -41.31 -42.75 -18.82
CA ARG A 129 -40.70 -42.73 -20.17
C ARG A 129 -39.89 -41.47 -20.42
N ILE A 130 -40.35 -40.31 -19.95
CA ILE A 130 -39.60 -39.04 -20.04
C ILE A 130 -38.31 -39.12 -19.21
N GLU A 131 -38.37 -39.69 -18.00
CA GLU A 131 -37.20 -39.85 -17.15
C GLU A 131 -36.16 -40.79 -17.79
N GLU A 132 -36.59 -41.92 -18.35
CA GLU A 132 -35.72 -42.84 -19.10
C GLU A 132 -35.04 -42.13 -20.29
N ILE A 133 -35.79 -41.32 -21.06
CA ILE A 133 -35.23 -40.51 -22.16
C ILE A 133 -34.19 -39.53 -21.64
N ALA A 134 -34.48 -38.83 -20.55
CA ALA A 134 -33.56 -37.87 -19.95
C ALA A 134 -32.25 -38.55 -19.47
N GLN A 135 -32.33 -39.78 -18.97
CA GLN A 135 -31.14 -40.55 -18.60
C GLN A 135 -30.34 -41.02 -19.83
N ASP A 136 -31.02 -41.47 -20.89
CA ASP A 136 -30.35 -41.87 -22.13
C ASP A 136 -29.63 -40.71 -22.82
N TRP A 137 -30.20 -39.50 -22.74
CA TRP A 137 -29.57 -38.28 -23.25
C TRP A 137 -28.29 -37.87 -22.51
N LYS A 138 -28.06 -38.37 -21.29
CA LYS A 138 -26.77 -38.19 -20.61
C LYS A 138 -25.66 -39.05 -21.24
N LYS A 139 -26.03 -40.13 -21.95
CA LYS A 139 -25.11 -41.10 -22.57
C LYS A 139 -25.23 -41.03 -24.09
N THR A 140 -24.79 -39.92 -24.70
CA THR A 140 -24.86 -39.76 -26.16
C THR A 140 -23.60 -40.27 -26.84
N CYS A 141 -23.77 -41.07 -27.90
CA CYS A 141 -22.70 -41.47 -28.79
C CYS A 141 -22.74 -40.64 -30.07
N ARG A 142 -21.60 -40.07 -30.45
CA ARG A 142 -21.42 -39.28 -31.66
C ARG A 142 -20.38 -39.92 -32.55
N VAL A 143 -20.58 -39.85 -33.86
CA VAL A 143 -19.66 -40.38 -34.87
C VAL A 143 -19.24 -39.23 -35.79
N ASP A 144 -17.95 -39.22 -36.13
CA ASP A 144 -17.42 -38.30 -37.12
C ASP A 144 -17.95 -38.65 -38.52
N GLN A 145 -18.20 -37.62 -39.33
CA GLN A 145 -18.76 -37.73 -40.67
C GLN A 145 -17.78 -38.37 -41.67
N GLY A 146 -16.48 -38.48 -41.33
CA GLY A 146 -15.48 -39.13 -42.17
C GLY A 146 -15.23 -38.39 -43.49
N ARG A 147 -14.87 -39.13 -44.56
CA ARG A 147 -14.71 -38.57 -45.90
C ARG A 147 -16.06 -38.11 -46.44
N VAL A 148 -16.12 -36.89 -46.98
CA VAL A 148 -17.34 -36.39 -47.63
C VAL A 148 -17.58 -37.13 -48.93
N THR A 149 -18.71 -37.80 -49.01
CA THR A 149 -19.13 -38.56 -50.18
C THR A 149 -20.65 -38.69 -50.21
N ASP A 150 -21.23 -38.74 -51.40
CA ASP A 150 -22.64 -39.10 -51.62
C ASP A 150 -22.78 -40.56 -52.12
N GLU A 151 -21.70 -41.32 -52.03
CA GLU A 151 -21.66 -42.74 -52.37
C GLU A 151 -22.50 -43.56 -51.39
N VAL A 152 -22.92 -44.74 -51.85
CA VAL A 152 -23.56 -45.74 -51.01
C VAL A 152 -22.87 -47.08 -51.24
N THR A 153 -22.81 -47.89 -50.20
CA THR A 153 -22.21 -49.22 -50.27
C THR A 153 -23.02 -50.13 -51.22
N THR A 154 -22.36 -51.06 -51.91
CA THR A 154 -23.03 -52.08 -52.75
C THR A 154 -24.07 -52.88 -51.96
N GLY A 155 -23.80 -53.15 -50.69
CA GLY A 155 -24.75 -53.79 -49.77
C GLY A 155 -25.99 -52.94 -49.50
N TYR A 156 -25.84 -51.62 -49.40
CA TYR A 156 -26.98 -50.70 -49.26
C TYR A 156 -27.87 -50.67 -50.51
N HIS A 157 -27.29 -50.64 -51.71
CA HIS A 157 -28.08 -50.74 -52.94
C HIS A 157 -28.92 -52.02 -52.97
N THR A 158 -28.30 -53.15 -52.68
CA THR A 158 -28.98 -54.46 -52.64
C THR A 158 -30.11 -54.48 -51.60
N TRP A 159 -29.83 -53.98 -50.39
CA TRP A 159 -30.80 -53.90 -49.30
C TRP A 159 -31.97 -52.96 -49.64
N HIS A 160 -31.68 -51.80 -50.24
CA HIS A 160 -32.68 -50.83 -50.66
C HIS A 160 -33.61 -51.42 -51.72
N ASP A 161 -33.06 -52.05 -52.76
CA ASP A 161 -33.84 -52.62 -53.87
C ASP A 161 -34.74 -53.79 -53.41
N GLN A 162 -34.27 -54.58 -52.45
CA GLN A 162 -35.08 -55.61 -51.79
C GLN A 162 -36.22 -55.00 -50.96
N ARG A 163 -35.95 -53.90 -50.25
CA ARG A 163 -36.95 -53.23 -49.40
C ARG A 163 -38.02 -52.50 -50.22
N VAL A 164 -37.66 -51.87 -51.34
CA VAL A 164 -38.60 -51.18 -52.23
C VAL A 164 -39.70 -52.12 -52.75
N LYS A 165 -39.39 -53.41 -52.95
CA LYS A 165 -40.39 -54.43 -53.33
C LYS A 165 -41.45 -54.69 -52.24
N ASN A 166 -41.14 -54.40 -50.98
CA ASN A 166 -42.01 -54.61 -49.82
C ASN A 166 -42.68 -53.30 -49.34
N VAL A 167 -42.35 -52.15 -49.94
CA VAL A 167 -42.99 -50.88 -49.60
C VAL A 167 -44.37 -50.85 -50.25
N ILE A 168 -45.41 -50.99 -49.44
CA ILE A 168 -46.79 -50.70 -49.87
C ILE A 168 -46.82 -49.21 -50.22
N HIS A 169 -46.90 -48.89 -51.50
CA HIS A 169 -47.15 -47.52 -51.93
C HIS A 169 -48.49 -47.05 -51.33
N PRO A 170 -48.58 -45.83 -50.80
CA PRO A 170 -49.87 -45.24 -50.48
C PRO A 170 -50.79 -45.39 -51.70
N PRO A 171 -52.03 -45.88 -51.54
CA PRO A 171 -52.91 -46.13 -52.67
C PRO A 171 -52.97 -44.90 -53.58
N LYS A 172 -52.94 -45.11 -54.90
CA LYS A 172 -52.99 -44.03 -55.91
C LYS A 172 -54.23 -43.12 -55.75
N ASN A 173 -55.25 -43.62 -55.05
CA ASN A 173 -56.41 -42.84 -54.65
C ASN A 173 -56.22 -42.44 -53.18
N PRO A 174 -56.34 -41.14 -52.83
CA PRO A 174 -56.46 -40.75 -51.44
C PRO A 174 -57.63 -41.54 -50.85
N SER A 175 -57.33 -42.39 -49.87
CA SER A 175 -58.35 -42.95 -49.00
C SER A 175 -59.26 -41.80 -48.58
N LYS A 176 -60.57 -41.97 -48.79
CA LYS A 176 -61.61 -41.14 -48.20
C LYS A 176 -61.61 -41.38 -46.69
N HIS A 177 -60.54 -41.00 -46.01
CA HIS A 177 -60.71 -40.60 -44.63
C HIS A 177 -61.46 -39.27 -44.66
N PRO A 178 -62.49 -39.10 -43.83
CA PRO A 178 -63.08 -37.78 -43.66
C PRO A 178 -61.96 -36.91 -43.12
N VAL A 179 -61.43 -36.03 -43.96
CA VAL A 179 -60.91 -34.76 -43.47
C VAL A 179 -62.13 -34.13 -42.82
N ASN A 180 -62.19 -34.21 -41.50
CA ASN A 180 -63.16 -33.43 -40.76
C ASN A 180 -62.95 -31.99 -41.22
N PRO A 181 -63.95 -31.30 -41.82
CA PRO A 181 -63.81 -29.89 -42.04
C PRO A 181 -63.60 -29.28 -40.65
N GLU A 182 -62.42 -28.71 -40.40
CA GLU A 182 -62.26 -27.87 -39.22
C GLU A 182 -63.43 -26.86 -39.25
N PRO A 183 -64.27 -26.81 -38.20
CA PRO A 183 -65.42 -25.92 -38.20
C PRO A 183 -64.93 -24.49 -38.45
N GLN A 184 -65.56 -23.77 -39.38
CA GLN A 184 -65.23 -22.37 -39.69
C GLN A 184 -65.24 -21.50 -38.41
N ASP A 185 -66.00 -21.90 -37.41
CA ASP A 185 -66.05 -21.30 -36.07
C ASP A 185 -64.71 -21.38 -35.32
N VAL A 186 -63.99 -22.50 -35.40
CA VAL A 186 -62.67 -22.69 -34.74
C VAL A 186 -61.60 -21.85 -35.44
N LEU A 187 -61.67 -21.71 -36.77
CA LEU A 187 -60.75 -20.86 -37.53
C LEU A 187 -60.97 -19.37 -37.18
N LEU A 188 -62.23 -18.93 -37.12
CA LEU A 188 -62.56 -17.54 -36.75
C LEU A 188 -62.14 -17.20 -35.32
N GLU A 189 -62.35 -18.11 -34.36
CA GLU A 189 -61.89 -17.94 -32.97
C GLU A 189 -60.35 -17.86 -32.89
N SER A 190 -59.64 -18.67 -33.67
CA SER A 190 -58.18 -18.64 -33.74
C SER A 190 -57.64 -17.33 -34.32
N GLU A 191 -58.29 -16.77 -35.35
CA GLU A 191 -57.91 -15.48 -35.95
C GLU A 191 -58.17 -14.30 -35.02
N LEU A 192 -59.29 -14.31 -34.29
CA LEU A 192 -59.60 -13.29 -33.29
C LEU A 192 -58.61 -13.33 -32.12
N THR A 193 -58.22 -14.53 -31.69
CA THR A 193 -57.20 -14.73 -30.65
C THR A 193 -55.83 -14.26 -31.11
N ARG A 194 -55.43 -14.57 -32.35
CA ARG A 194 -54.19 -14.06 -32.96
C ARG A 194 -54.15 -12.53 -32.99
N LYS A 195 -55.21 -11.88 -33.48
CA LYS A 195 -55.29 -10.40 -33.51
C LYS A 195 -55.23 -9.77 -32.13
N ARG A 196 -55.82 -10.42 -31.11
CA ARG A 196 -55.74 -9.98 -29.72
C ARG A 196 -54.29 -10.04 -29.20
N LEU A 197 -53.61 -11.17 -29.41
CA LEU A 197 -52.21 -11.35 -29.02
C LEU A 197 -51.27 -10.38 -29.73
N GLU A 198 -51.49 -10.11 -31.02
CA GLU A 198 -50.71 -9.12 -31.79
C GLU A 198 -50.85 -7.71 -31.21
N LYS A 199 -52.07 -7.32 -30.82
CA LYS A 199 -52.33 -6.03 -30.18
C LYS A 199 -51.69 -5.94 -28.79
N GLU A 200 -51.76 -7.01 -28.00
CA GLU A 200 -51.11 -7.10 -26.69
C GLU A 200 -49.58 -7.03 -26.83
N MET A 201 -49.00 -7.73 -27.80
CA MET A 201 -47.57 -7.66 -28.10
C MET A 201 -47.13 -6.25 -28.49
N MET A 202 -47.88 -5.56 -29.36
CA MET A 202 -47.58 -4.18 -29.72
C MET A 202 -47.66 -3.22 -28.52
N ASN A 203 -48.63 -3.42 -27.63
CA ASN A 203 -48.75 -2.62 -26.40
C ASN A 203 -47.63 -2.91 -25.41
N MET A 204 -47.24 -4.18 -25.24
CA MET A 204 -46.08 -4.57 -24.43
C MET A 204 -44.79 -3.95 -24.96
N LYS A 205 -44.58 -4.01 -26.28
CA LYS A 205 -43.42 -3.41 -26.93
C LYS A 205 -43.33 -1.91 -26.67
N ARG A 206 -44.43 -1.18 -26.85
CA ARG A 206 -44.48 0.26 -26.58
C ARG A 206 -44.16 0.60 -25.12
N ARG A 207 -44.75 -0.15 -24.17
CA ARG A 207 -44.44 0.03 -22.74
C ARG A 207 -42.97 -0.19 -22.42
N HIS A 208 -42.36 -1.24 -22.97
CA HIS A 208 -40.93 -1.50 -22.78
C HIS A 208 -40.04 -0.41 -23.41
N GLU A 209 -40.43 0.15 -24.55
CA GLU A 209 -39.72 1.28 -25.17
C GLU A 209 -39.80 2.54 -24.29
N ASP A 210 -40.98 2.87 -23.75
CA ASP A 210 -41.18 4.00 -22.83
C ASP A 210 -40.40 3.83 -21.51
N GLU A 211 -40.45 2.63 -20.92
CA GLU A 211 -39.68 2.28 -19.71
C GLU A 211 -38.17 2.40 -19.95
N LEU A 212 -37.69 1.93 -21.11
CA LEU A 212 -36.28 2.02 -21.48
C LEU A 212 -35.84 3.48 -21.61
N GLU A 213 -36.68 4.34 -22.19
CA GLU A 213 -36.38 5.76 -22.36
C GLU A 213 -36.36 6.51 -21.01
N GLU A 214 -37.27 6.19 -20.10
CA GLU A 214 -37.24 6.74 -18.74
C GLU A 214 -36.00 6.29 -17.94
N VAL A 215 -35.62 5.01 -18.04
CA VAL A 215 -34.37 4.52 -17.42
C VAL A 215 -33.15 5.24 -18.00
N LYS A 216 -33.11 5.51 -19.31
CA LYS A 216 -32.02 6.28 -19.94
C LYS A 216 -31.97 7.73 -19.42
N LYS A 217 -33.10 8.40 -19.29
CA LYS A 217 -33.15 9.77 -18.74
C LYS A 217 -32.67 9.80 -17.30
N GLU A 218 -33.14 8.86 -16.47
CA GLU A 218 -32.78 8.81 -15.06
C GLU A 218 -31.30 8.45 -14.87
N THR A 219 -30.76 7.51 -15.65
CA THR A 219 -29.32 7.21 -15.64
C THR A 219 -28.49 8.41 -16.11
N ALA A 220 -28.90 9.13 -17.16
CA ALA A 220 -28.24 10.36 -17.58
C ALA A 220 -28.30 11.48 -16.53
N ARG A 221 -29.37 11.55 -15.72
CA ARG A 221 -29.47 12.48 -14.59
C ARG A 221 -28.50 12.10 -13.47
N LYS A 222 -28.44 10.82 -13.11
CA LYS A 222 -27.49 10.29 -12.10
C LYS A 222 -26.04 10.52 -12.50
N VAL A 223 -25.68 10.26 -13.75
CA VAL A 223 -24.33 10.53 -14.28
C VAL A 223 -23.98 12.02 -14.18
N ARG A 224 -24.91 12.92 -14.52
CA ARG A 224 -24.69 14.37 -14.40
C ARG A 224 -24.45 14.83 -12.96
N VAL A 225 -25.17 14.26 -11.99
CA VAL A 225 -24.94 14.56 -10.57
C VAL A 225 -23.57 14.05 -10.12
N ALA A 226 -23.24 12.80 -10.44
CA ALA A 226 -21.96 12.19 -10.07
C ALA A 226 -20.75 12.95 -10.67
N LEU A 227 -20.87 13.46 -11.89
CA LEU A 227 -19.83 14.29 -12.50
C LEU A 227 -19.62 15.61 -11.74
N LYS A 228 -20.70 16.30 -11.34
CA LYS A 228 -20.60 17.53 -10.55
C LYS A 228 -19.96 17.27 -9.19
N GLU A 229 -20.38 16.22 -8.49
CA GLU A 229 -19.78 15.82 -7.21
C GLU A 229 -18.29 15.51 -7.37
N ARG A 230 -17.91 14.81 -8.44
CA ARG A 230 -16.50 14.52 -8.75
C ARG A 230 -15.68 15.79 -8.98
N ASP A 231 -16.21 16.75 -9.73
CA ASP A 231 -15.53 18.02 -9.99
C ASP A 231 -15.39 18.87 -8.69
N GLU A 232 -16.42 18.87 -7.83
CA GLU A 232 -16.36 19.51 -6.51
C GLU A 232 -15.30 18.88 -5.61
N TRP A 233 -15.24 17.54 -5.56
CA TRP A 233 -14.22 16.82 -4.80
C TRP A 233 -12.82 17.06 -5.36
N GLN A 234 -12.68 17.16 -6.68
CA GLN A 234 -11.40 17.45 -7.32
C GLN A 234 -10.93 18.87 -6.99
N SER A 235 -11.83 19.86 -6.97
CA SER A 235 -11.51 21.23 -6.52
C SER A 235 -11.05 21.26 -5.07
N LYS A 236 -11.78 20.61 -4.16
CA LYS A 236 -11.41 20.51 -2.74
C LYS A 236 -10.07 19.81 -2.54
N PHE A 237 -9.80 18.76 -3.32
CA PHE A 237 -8.52 18.07 -3.26
C PHE A 237 -7.36 18.97 -3.69
N GLU A 238 -7.52 19.75 -4.75
CA GLU A 238 -6.51 20.70 -5.21
C GLU A 238 -6.25 21.79 -4.16
N GLU A 239 -7.30 22.35 -3.55
CA GLU A 239 -7.17 23.32 -2.45
C GLU A 239 -6.36 22.76 -1.27
N VAL A 240 -6.65 21.52 -0.86
CA VAL A 240 -5.90 20.83 0.20
C VAL A 240 -4.46 20.54 -0.23
N SER A 241 -4.23 20.17 -1.49
CA SER A 241 -2.89 19.92 -2.04
C SER A 241 -2.00 21.16 -1.99
N VAL A 242 -2.54 22.32 -2.37
CA VAL A 242 -1.86 23.61 -2.30
C VAL A 242 -1.57 23.99 -0.84
N ALA A 243 -2.56 23.85 0.05
CA ALA A 243 -2.37 24.13 1.48
C ALA A 243 -1.29 23.23 2.10
N ASN A 244 -1.27 21.93 1.77
CA ASN A 244 -0.25 20.99 2.24
C ASN A 244 1.15 21.37 1.73
N SER A 245 1.26 21.77 0.46
CA SER A 245 2.53 22.22 -0.11
C SER A 245 3.07 23.47 0.60
N SER A 246 2.19 24.41 0.93
CA SER A 246 2.52 25.61 1.71
C SER A 246 2.96 25.27 3.14
N LEU A 247 2.26 24.34 3.81
CA LEU A 247 2.64 23.86 5.14
C LEU A 247 4.00 23.16 5.14
N LEU A 248 4.30 22.34 4.13
CA LEU A 248 5.59 21.69 3.98
C LEU A 248 6.72 22.70 3.80
N ALA A 249 6.53 23.73 2.97
CA ALA A 249 7.50 24.82 2.84
C ALA A 249 7.73 25.53 4.18
N ARG A 250 6.66 25.80 4.94
CA ARG A 250 6.78 26.43 6.25
C ARG A 250 7.53 25.57 7.27
N ILE A 251 7.33 24.25 7.24
CA ILE A 251 8.07 23.31 8.09
C ILE A 251 9.57 23.35 7.77
N GLN A 252 9.93 23.38 6.47
CA GLN A 252 11.33 23.47 6.04
C GLN A 252 12.00 24.80 6.45
N GLU A 253 11.27 25.92 6.36
CA GLU A 253 11.74 27.22 6.86
C GLU A 253 12.03 27.17 8.36
N LEU A 254 11.09 26.63 9.15
CA LEU A 254 11.24 26.51 10.61
C LEU A 254 12.39 25.58 10.99
N GLN A 255 12.57 24.48 10.26
CA GLN A 255 13.72 23.59 10.44
C GLN A 255 15.04 24.33 10.19
N SER A 256 15.11 25.11 9.11
CA SER A 256 16.31 25.90 8.77
C SER A 256 16.61 26.95 9.83
N ALA A 257 15.57 27.65 10.33
CA ALA A 257 15.70 28.63 11.41
C ALA A 257 16.13 28.00 12.74
N ASN A 258 15.59 26.83 13.09
CA ASN A 258 16.01 26.09 14.29
C ASN A 258 17.48 25.66 14.20
N ASN A 259 17.94 25.17 13.05
CA ASN A 259 19.35 24.81 12.86
C ASN A 259 20.26 26.04 13.03
N ALA A 260 19.87 27.20 12.49
CA ALA A 260 20.62 28.44 12.66
C ALA A 260 20.70 28.87 14.15
N LEU A 261 19.58 28.81 14.87
CA LEU A 261 19.54 29.09 16.31
C LEU A 261 20.41 28.12 17.12
N GLN A 262 20.40 26.83 16.78
CA GLN A 262 21.26 25.84 17.43
C GLN A 262 22.75 26.16 17.25
N HIS A 263 23.15 26.55 16.04
CA HIS A 263 24.52 27.01 15.80
C HIS A 263 24.88 28.27 16.60
N GLU A 264 23.94 29.22 16.73
CA GLU A 264 24.18 30.42 17.54
C GLU A 264 24.31 30.09 19.03
N VAL A 265 23.46 29.21 19.56
CA VAL A 265 23.54 28.71 20.94
C VAL A 265 24.90 28.06 21.19
N GLN A 266 25.31 27.13 20.31
CA GLN A 266 26.60 26.45 20.43
C GLN A 266 27.78 27.43 20.40
N ARG A 267 27.71 28.47 19.57
CA ARG A 267 28.72 29.53 19.51
C ARG A 267 28.78 30.31 20.82
N LYS A 268 27.64 30.67 21.40
CA LYS A 268 27.57 31.36 22.69
C LYS A 268 28.09 30.48 23.84
N GLU A 269 27.80 29.18 23.81
CA GLU A 269 28.34 28.22 24.79
C GLU A 269 29.87 28.16 24.74
N GLN A 270 30.47 28.17 23.55
CA GLN A 270 31.93 28.23 23.39
C GLN A 270 32.51 29.51 24.01
N THR A 271 31.92 30.67 23.72
CA THR A 271 32.36 31.95 24.30
C THR A 271 32.22 31.97 25.82
N ILE A 272 31.14 31.40 26.37
CA ILE A 272 30.98 31.28 27.83
C ILE A 272 32.08 30.39 28.41
N GLN A 273 32.46 29.31 27.73
CA GLN A 273 33.54 28.44 28.20
C GLN A 273 34.91 29.13 28.17
N GLU A 274 35.20 29.92 27.14
CA GLU A 274 36.40 30.75 27.06
C GLU A 274 36.46 31.75 28.22
N LEU A 275 35.36 32.47 28.48
CA LEU A 275 35.28 33.43 29.58
C LEU A 275 35.44 32.77 30.96
N LYS A 276 34.93 31.55 31.14
CA LYS A 276 35.16 30.78 32.38
C LYS A 276 36.64 30.48 32.57
N ASN A 277 37.31 30.02 31.52
CA ASN A 277 38.75 29.72 31.58
C ASN A 277 39.56 30.99 31.91
N ASP A 278 39.21 32.12 31.30
CA ASP A 278 39.85 33.41 31.59
C ASP A 278 39.61 33.86 33.05
N TYR A 279 38.40 33.66 33.56
CA TYR A 279 38.07 33.92 34.96
C TYR A 279 38.92 33.07 35.91
N ASP A 280 39.03 31.77 35.67
CA ASP A 280 39.82 30.85 36.50
C ASP A 280 41.32 31.23 36.51
N MET A 281 41.84 31.66 35.35
CA MET A 281 43.21 32.17 35.22
C MET A 281 43.42 33.46 36.02
N LEU A 282 42.47 34.39 35.97
CA LEU A 282 42.50 35.64 36.73
C LEU A 282 42.40 35.38 38.24
N GLU A 283 41.54 34.47 38.66
CA GLU A 283 41.39 34.07 40.07
C GLU A 283 42.70 33.50 40.61
N THR A 284 43.31 32.57 39.87
CA THR A 284 44.63 32.00 40.22
C THR A 284 45.71 33.07 40.32
N ALA A 285 45.74 34.02 39.37
CA ALA A 285 46.70 35.13 39.40
C ALA A 285 46.47 36.05 40.62
N MET A 286 45.21 36.36 40.95
CA MET A 286 44.84 37.16 42.12
C MET A 286 45.27 36.48 43.42
N GLU A 287 45.05 35.17 43.57
CA GLU A 287 45.53 34.39 44.72
C GLU A 287 47.06 34.46 44.83
N GLY A 288 47.76 34.34 43.71
CA GLY A 288 49.21 34.52 43.65
C GLY A 288 49.67 35.89 44.13
N TYR A 289 49.04 36.97 43.65
CA TYR A 289 49.36 38.33 44.10
C TYR A 289 49.04 38.56 45.57
N LYS A 290 47.95 37.99 46.07
CA LYS A 290 47.59 38.06 47.49
C LYS A 290 48.65 37.38 48.35
N ALA A 291 49.12 36.19 47.96
CA ALA A 291 50.19 35.48 48.66
C ALA A 291 51.50 36.28 48.66
N GLN A 292 51.87 36.89 47.52
CA GLN A 292 53.05 37.77 47.44
C GLN A 292 52.92 38.99 48.36
N TYR A 293 51.76 39.64 48.38
CA TYR A 293 51.50 40.77 49.26
C TYR A 293 51.61 40.37 50.75
N GLU A 294 51.05 39.22 51.13
CA GLU A 294 51.14 38.74 52.51
C GLU A 294 52.59 38.42 52.92
N ALA A 295 53.40 37.84 52.02
CA ALA A 295 54.82 37.62 52.25
C ALA A 295 55.58 38.94 52.50
N VAL A 296 55.42 39.91 51.60
CA VAL A 296 56.04 41.25 51.75
C VAL A 296 55.58 41.94 53.04
N ARG A 297 54.29 41.84 53.37
CA ARG A 297 53.72 42.40 54.60
C ARG A 297 54.38 41.78 55.84
N GLN A 298 54.59 40.46 55.86
CA GLN A 298 55.26 39.77 56.97
C GLN A 298 56.73 40.21 57.09
N GLU A 299 57.46 40.29 55.98
CA GLU A 299 58.85 40.78 55.97
C GLU A 299 58.97 42.21 56.51
N TYR A 300 58.06 43.09 56.09
CA TYR A 300 57.98 44.46 56.62
C TYR A 300 57.78 44.48 58.14
N PHE A 301 56.87 43.66 58.67
CA PHE A 301 56.65 43.57 60.12
C PHE A 301 57.91 43.09 60.85
N GLN A 302 58.57 42.05 60.37
CA GLN A 302 59.83 41.57 60.95
C GLN A 302 60.92 42.64 60.92
N MET A 303 61.05 43.36 59.79
CA MET A 303 62.03 44.43 59.66
C MET A 303 61.75 45.58 60.63
N ARG A 304 60.47 45.94 60.83
CA ARG A 304 60.05 46.95 61.81
C ARG A 304 60.40 46.53 63.23
N GLU A 305 60.18 45.28 63.61
CA GLU A 305 60.57 44.76 64.93
C GLU A 305 62.09 44.79 65.15
N ARG A 306 62.87 44.36 64.15
CA ARG A 306 64.35 44.44 64.21
C ARG A 306 64.81 45.88 64.36
N ASN A 307 64.20 46.82 63.64
CA ASN A 307 64.56 48.23 63.72
C ASN A 307 64.23 48.81 65.12
N ASN A 308 63.06 48.48 65.68
CA ASN A 308 62.70 48.87 67.04
C ASN A 308 63.69 48.32 68.08
N SER A 309 64.10 47.05 67.93
CA SER A 309 65.11 46.42 68.79
C SER A 309 66.48 47.09 68.67
N CYS A 310 66.92 47.40 67.44
CA CYS A 310 68.16 48.14 67.18
C CYS A 310 68.13 49.53 67.82
N ALA A 311 67.04 50.27 67.64
CA ALA A 311 66.85 51.59 68.26
C ALA A 311 66.94 51.52 69.80
N GLN A 312 66.31 50.53 70.43
CA GLN A 312 66.42 50.31 71.87
C GLN A 312 67.85 49.95 72.31
N SER A 313 68.56 49.12 71.53
CA SER A 313 69.96 48.78 71.82
C SER A 313 70.89 49.98 71.68
N LEU A 314 70.68 50.83 70.66
CA LEU A 314 71.42 52.06 70.45
C LEU A 314 71.21 53.02 71.64
N GLN A 315 69.96 53.21 72.06
CA GLN A 315 69.60 54.03 73.23
C GLN A 315 70.26 53.51 74.52
N ARG A 316 70.34 52.17 74.70
CA ARG A 316 71.05 51.56 75.84
C ARG A 316 72.55 51.89 75.80
N LYS A 317 73.20 51.77 74.64
CA LYS A 317 74.63 52.09 74.48
C LYS A 317 74.93 53.57 74.67
N GLU A 318 74.02 54.44 74.23
CA GLU A 318 74.13 55.86 74.50
C GLU A 318 74.00 56.16 75.99
N ALA A 319 73.07 55.52 76.71
CA ALA A 319 72.95 55.66 78.15
C ALA A 319 74.20 55.15 78.90
N GLU A 320 74.78 54.01 78.49
CA GLU A 320 76.06 53.50 79.01
C GLU A 320 77.19 54.51 78.79
N MET A 321 77.34 55.04 77.58
CA MET A 321 78.35 56.04 77.25
C MET A 321 78.18 57.31 78.10
N GLN A 322 76.94 57.80 78.24
CA GLN A 322 76.63 58.94 79.11
C GLN A 322 76.95 58.67 80.58
N TRP A 323 76.77 57.44 81.05
CA TRP A 323 77.16 57.03 82.40
C TRP A 323 78.69 57.02 82.57
N ILE A 324 79.42 56.42 81.63
CA ILE A 324 80.90 56.40 81.63
C ILE A 324 81.44 57.83 81.62
N LEU A 325 80.91 58.70 80.76
CA LEU A 325 81.30 60.12 80.71
C LEU A 325 81.10 60.82 82.06
N ARG A 326 80.00 60.54 82.77
CA ARG A 326 79.81 61.07 84.14
C ARG A 326 80.86 60.54 85.13
N GLN A 327 81.17 59.25 85.09
CA GLN A 327 82.22 58.67 85.94
C GLN A 327 83.59 59.29 85.64
N MET A 328 83.93 59.45 84.36
CA MET A 328 85.17 60.11 83.94
C MET A 328 85.24 61.55 84.43
N ARG A 329 84.13 62.31 84.35
CA ARG A 329 84.04 63.69 84.88
C ARG A 329 84.25 63.73 86.40
N GLU A 330 83.68 62.78 87.14
CA GLU A 330 83.86 62.67 88.60
C GLU A 330 85.32 62.38 88.97
N VAL A 331 85.96 61.44 88.28
CA VAL A 331 87.39 61.12 88.46
C VAL A 331 88.26 62.36 88.16
N ALA A 332 87.99 63.05 87.05
CA ALA A 332 88.69 64.27 86.69
C ALA A 332 88.50 65.37 87.75
N PHE A 333 87.28 65.56 88.26
CA PHE A 333 86.99 66.50 89.34
C PHE A 333 87.78 66.16 90.61
N ARG A 334 87.80 64.90 91.05
CA ARG A 334 88.60 64.45 92.21
C ARG A 334 90.09 64.65 91.99
N ALA A 335 90.60 64.34 90.80
CA ALA A 335 92.00 64.57 90.46
C ALA A 335 92.38 66.06 90.54
N ARG A 336 91.50 66.97 90.10
CA ARG A 336 91.67 68.42 90.28
C ARG A 336 91.74 68.78 91.76
N VAL A 337 90.77 68.34 92.57
CA VAL A 337 90.75 68.62 94.02
C VAL A 337 92.02 68.10 94.73
N MET A 338 92.48 66.88 94.39
CA MET A 338 93.70 66.30 94.94
C MET A 338 94.96 67.07 94.50
N ALA A 339 95.03 67.49 93.24
CA ALA A 339 96.14 68.30 92.74
C ALA A 339 96.20 69.65 93.47
N ASP A 340 95.06 70.33 93.64
CA ASP A 340 94.97 71.61 94.37
C ASP A 340 95.41 71.44 95.83
N LYS A 341 94.96 70.39 96.52
CA LYS A 341 95.33 70.11 97.92
C LYS A 341 96.79 69.71 98.10
N THR A 342 97.37 69.00 97.14
CA THR A 342 98.81 68.65 97.15
C THR A 342 99.68 69.88 96.90
N GLU A 343 99.24 70.79 96.03
CA GLU A 343 99.88 72.10 95.81
C GLU A 343 99.77 73.00 97.04
N GLU A 344 98.67 72.95 97.78
CA GLU A 344 98.48 73.66 99.05
C GLU A 344 99.43 73.13 100.15
N LEU A 345 99.47 71.81 100.38
CA LEU A 345 100.40 71.18 101.33
C LEU A 345 101.88 71.43 100.98
N ARG A 346 102.21 71.46 99.69
CA ARG A 346 103.55 71.83 99.19
C ARG A 346 103.94 73.25 99.62
N ARG A 347 103.00 74.19 99.69
CA ARG A 347 103.28 75.56 100.14
C ARG A 347 103.48 75.67 101.65
N GLU A 348 102.95 74.73 102.44
CA GLU A 348 102.95 74.81 103.90
C GLU A 348 104.10 74.06 104.61
N ILE A 349 104.55 72.86 104.15
CA ILE A 349 105.34 71.95 105.03
C ILE A 349 106.62 71.29 104.43
N LEU A 350 106.81 71.13 103.11
CA LEU A 350 107.89 70.27 102.55
C LEU A 350 108.86 70.98 101.56
N PRO A 351 110.21 70.85 101.72
CA PRO A 351 111.17 71.26 100.67
C PRO A 351 111.16 70.27 99.49
N LYS A 352 111.33 70.80 98.27
CA LYS A 352 111.29 70.11 96.96
C LYS A 352 111.81 68.65 96.97
N ASP A 353 110.90 67.69 97.01
CA ASP A 353 111.16 66.25 96.79
C ASP A 353 110.70 65.84 95.37
N GLU A 354 111.55 65.11 94.65
CA GLU A 354 111.34 64.64 93.27
C GLU A 354 110.08 63.77 93.09
N LEU A 355 109.68 63.02 94.12
CA LEU A 355 108.47 62.19 94.07
C LEU A 355 107.18 63.03 94.01
N SER A 356 107.15 64.14 94.75
CA SER A 356 106.00 65.04 94.77
C SER A 356 105.78 65.76 93.43
N GLU A 357 106.85 66.13 92.74
CA GLU A 357 106.80 66.71 91.38
C GLU A 357 106.26 65.72 90.35
N ARG A 358 106.69 64.46 90.42
CA ARG A 358 106.16 63.41 89.54
C ARG A 358 104.67 63.18 89.76
N LEU A 359 104.20 63.22 91.01
CA LEU A 359 102.78 63.06 91.34
C LEU A 359 101.93 64.22 90.81
N ILE A 360 102.34 65.47 91.02
CA ILE A 360 101.61 66.66 90.52
C ILE A 360 101.60 66.68 88.99
N SER A 361 102.73 66.37 88.34
CA SER A 361 102.81 66.27 86.88
C SER A 361 101.87 65.19 86.34
N HIS A 362 101.84 64.01 86.98
CA HIS A 362 100.94 62.93 86.60
C HIS A 362 99.46 63.32 86.79
N LEU A 363 99.10 63.98 87.89
CA LEU A 363 97.72 64.44 88.13
C LEU A 363 97.28 65.53 87.13
N LYS A 364 98.18 66.45 86.76
CA LYS A 364 97.91 67.45 85.70
C LYS A 364 97.80 66.80 84.32
N MET A 365 98.63 65.81 84.02
CA MET A 365 98.55 65.03 82.78
C MET A 365 97.23 64.25 82.69
N VAL A 366 96.82 63.60 83.78
CA VAL A 366 95.53 62.91 83.92
C VAL A 366 94.39 63.90 83.64
N ARG A 367 94.39 65.08 84.30
CA ARG A 367 93.42 66.15 84.03
C ARG A 367 93.37 66.55 82.56
N ASP A 368 94.52 66.86 81.95
CA ASP A 368 94.59 67.38 80.57
C ASP A 368 94.23 66.30 79.53
N GLN A 369 94.50 65.03 79.81
CA GLN A 369 94.04 63.91 78.99
C GLN A 369 92.51 63.78 79.03
N TYR A 370 91.90 63.94 80.21
CA TYR A 370 90.44 63.83 80.34
C TYR A 370 89.69 65.05 79.80
N ASP A 371 90.23 66.27 79.92
CA ASP A 371 89.61 67.47 79.36
C ASP A 371 89.57 67.45 77.82
N LYS A 372 90.55 66.81 77.15
CA LYS A 372 90.56 66.63 75.69
C LYS A 372 89.49 65.66 75.19
N VAL A 373 89.16 64.63 75.96
CA VAL A 373 88.14 63.63 75.59
C VAL A 373 86.72 64.21 75.68
N GLY A 374 86.53 65.31 76.42
CA GLY A 374 85.23 66.01 76.51
C GLY A 374 84.88 66.93 75.34
N PHE A 375 85.82 67.22 74.44
CA PHE A 375 85.63 68.16 73.31
C PHE A 375 85.57 67.52 71.93
N SER A 376 85.82 66.21 71.82
CA SER A 376 85.70 65.49 70.54
C SER A 376 84.58 64.46 70.63
N PHE A 377 83.33 64.90 70.54
CA PHE A 377 82.20 64.16 69.94
C PHE A 377 80.99 65.08 69.82
#